data_AF-A0A535QNB0-F1
#
_entry.id   AF-A0A535QNB0-F1
#
_cell.length_a   1.000
_cell.length_b   1.000
_cell.length_c   1.000
_cell.angle_alpha   90.00
_cell.angle_beta   90.00
_cell.angle_gamma   90.00
#
_symmetry.space_group_name_H-M   'P 1'
#
loop_
_entity.id
_entity.type
_entity.pdbx_description
1 polymer ?
#
loop_
_entity_poly.entity_id
_entity_poly.type
_entity_poly.pdbx_seq_one_letter_code
_entity_poly.pdbx_strand_id
1 'polypeptide(L)'
;MASPAIELRGVTKRFATPNGGIYTALHDLTMEVGPGEFCAVVGPTGCGKSTTLALISGLERASAGEVAVMGQRVEGIPDGIGYVFQTDAVFPWKTVLENVAAGPRYRGAPGGDARARAREWITRVGLAGFEDRYPHQLSGGMRK
;
A
#
# COMPACT_ATOMS: atom_id res chain seq x y z
N MET A 1 13.98 22.64 9.06
CA MET A 1 12.73 21.85 9.10
C MET A 1 13.08 20.44 8.65
N ALA A 2 12.50 19.41 9.25
CA ALA A 2 12.74 18.03 8.82
C ALA A 2 12.17 17.83 7.41
N SER A 3 12.84 17.05 6.57
CA SER A 3 12.32 16.70 5.24
C SER A 3 10.99 15.94 5.39
N PRO A 4 9.98 16.22 4.55
CA PRO A 4 8.73 15.49 4.58
C PRO A 4 8.94 14.00 4.27
N ALA A 5 8.13 13.15 4.90
CA ALA A 5 8.11 11.72 4.65
C ALA A 5 7.35 11.37 3.37
N ILE A 6 6.30 12.13 3.04
CA ILE A 6 5.57 12.03 1.77
C ILE A 6 5.42 13.43 1.22
N GLU A 7 5.65 13.59 -0.08
CA GLU A 7 5.56 14.86 -0.77
C GLU A 7 4.96 14.70 -2.16
N LEU A 8 3.93 15.48 -2.45
CA LEU A 8 3.31 15.63 -3.76
C LEU A 8 3.47 17.09 -4.18
N ARG A 9 4.01 17.33 -5.38
CA ARG A 9 4.22 18.67 -5.94
C ARG A 9 3.50 18.81 -7.28
N GLY A 10 2.42 19.60 -7.31
CA GLY A 10 1.64 19.89 -8.52
C GLY A 10 1.13 18.64 -9.26
N VAL A 11 0.78 17.59 -8.50
CA VAL A 11 0.51 16.26 -9.05
C VAL A 11 -0.82 16.25 -9.79
N THR A 12 -0.77 15.83 -11.05
CA THR A 12 -1.96 15.60 -11.87
C THR A 12 -2.00 14.13 -12.30
N LYS A 13 -3.16 13.49 -12.18
CA LYS A 13 -3.39 12.13 -12.67
C LYS A 13 -4.59 12.08 -13.59
N ARG A 14 -4.34 11.62 -14.81
CA ARG A 14 -5.32 11.44 -15.87
C ARG A 14 -5.41 9.96 -16.24
N PHE A 15 -6.63 9.51 -16.51
CA PHE A 15 -6.94 8.17 -16.99
C PHE A 15 -7.60 8.27 -18.37
N ALA A 16 -7.22 7.37 -19.28
CA ALA A 16 -7.96 7.20 -20.52
C ALA A 16 -9.32 6.56 -20.22
N THR A 17 -10.38 7.08 -20.81
CA THR A 17 -11.72 6.49 -20.68
C THR A 17 -11.99 5.51 -21.82
N PRO A 18 -12.89 4.52 -21.63
CA PRO A 18 -13.23 3.57 -22.70
C PRO A 18 -13.73 4.21 -24.00
N ASN A 19 -14.29 5.43 -23.91
CA ASN A 19 -14.82 6.16 -25.05
C ASN A 19 -13.76 7.05 -25.74
N GLY A 20 -12.48 6.88 -25.43
CA GLY A 20 -11.37 7.66 -26.00
C GLY A 20 -11.19 9.05 -25.39
N GLY A 21 -11.90 9.37 -24.31
CA GLY A 21 -11.74 10.62 -23.57
C GLY A 21 -10.64 10.56 -22.52
N ILE A 22 -10.42 11.68 -21.83
CA ILE A 22 -9.50 11.78 -20.70
C ILE A 22 -10.28 12.18 -19.46
N TYR A 23 -10.16 11.39 -18.39
CA TYR A 23 -10.70 11.70 -17.07
C TYR A 23 -9.57 12.17 -16.16
N THR A 24 -9.68 13.38 -15.60
CA THR A 24 -8.72 13.91 -14.64
C THR A 24 -9.18 13.57 -13.23
N ALA A 25 -8.52 12.59 -12.60
CA ALA A 25 -8.84 12.15 -11.24
C ALA A 25 -8.22 13.05 -10.16
N LEU A 26 -7.04 13.62 -10.45
CA LEU A 26 -6.35 14.58 -9.60
C LEU A 26 -5.82 15.70 -10.49
N HIS A 27 -5.98 16.95 -10.06
CA HIS A 27 -5.53 18.14 -10.77
C HIS A 27 -4.73 19.02 -9.81
N ASP A 28 -3.44 19.22 -10.12
CA ASP A 28 -2.54 20.14 -9.40
C ASP A 28 -2.51 19.94 -7.87
N LEU A 29 -2.45 18.69 -7.42
CA LEU A 29 -2.42 18.35 -6.00
C LEU A 29 -1.02 18.58 -5.42
N THR A 30 -0.93 19.45 -4.42
CA THR A 30 0.28 19.64 -3.61
C THR A 30 -0.03 19.31 -2.15
N MET A 31 0.79 18.44 -1.54
CA MET A 31 0.59 17.96 -0.17
C MET A 31 1.93 17.46 0.40
N GLU A 32 2.16 17.71 1.68
CA GLU A 32 3.29 17.18 2.43
C GLU A 32 2.78 16.46 3.68
N VAL A 33 3.44 15.37 4.06
CA VAL A 33 3.20 14.66 5.32
C VAL A 33 4.55 14.47 6.01
N GLY A 34 4.63 14.92 7.27
CA GLY A 34 5.84 14.83 8.08
C GLY A 34 6.14 13.42 8.57
N PRO A 35 7.41 13.12 8.96
CA PRO A 35 7.75 11.86 9.59
C PRO A 35 6.96 11.61 10.89
N GLY A 36 6.34 10.43 10.99
CA GLY A 36 5.54 10.05 12.17
C GLY A 36 4.14 10.65 12.24
N GLU A 37 3.73 11.43 11.24
CA GLU A 37 2.39 11.99 11.18
C GLU A 37 1.34 10.94 10.79
N PHE A 38 0.16 11.07 11.40
CA PHE A 38 -1.02 10.35 10.98
C PHE A 38 -1.89 11.25 10.10
N CYS A 39 -1.92 10.98 8.81
CA CYS A 39 -2.69 11.74 7.83
C CYS A 39 -3.88 10.93 7.32
N ALA A 40 -5.04 11.59 7.17
CA ALA A 40 -6.25 11.01 6.61
C ALA A 40 -6.74 11.84 5.42
N VAL A 41 -6.97 11.18 4.28
CA VAL A 41 -7.55 11.81 3.08
C VAL A 41 -9.05 11.49 3.02
N VAL A 42 -9.88 12.52 3.14
CA VAL A 42 -11.35 12.39 3.21
C VAL A 42 -12.02 13.15 2.07
N GLY A 43 -13.14 12.64 1.58
CA GLY A 43 -13.91 13.25 0.51
C GLY A 43 -14.91 12.29 -0.12
N PRO A 44 -15.83 12.77 -0.98
CA PRO A 44 -16.86 11.95 -1.59
C PRO A 44 -16.30 10.87 -2.52
N THR A 45 -17.11 9.88 -2.88
CA THR A 45 -16.71 8.84 -3.85
C THR A 45 -16.29 9.49 -5.17
N GLY A 46 -15.16 9.04 -5.72
CA GLY A 46 -14.63 9.57 -6.99
C GLY A 46 -13.74 10.81 -6.88
N CYS A 47 -13.50 11.38 -5.69
CA CYS A 47 -12.65 12.57 -5.55
C CYS A 47 -11.12 12.31 -5.59
N GLY A 48 -10.67 11.12 -6.01
CA GLY A 48 -9.24 10.83 -6.18
C GLY A 48 -8.47 10.34 -4.93
N LYS A 49 -9.14 9.98 -3.83
CA LYS A 49 -8.47 9.46 -2.61
C LYS A 49 -7.61 8.22 -2.88
N SER A 50 -8.21 7.18 -3.45
CA SER A 50 -7.51 5.94 -3.77
C SER A 50 -6.42 6.18 -4.81
N THR A 51 -6.65 7.10 -5.75
CA THR A 51 -5.63 7.55 -6.71
C THR A 51 -4.44 8.20 -6.02
N THR A 52 -4.69 9.04 -5.02
CA THR A 52 -3.63 9.69 -4.22
C THR A 52 -2.77 8.63 -3.50
N LEU A 53 -3.42 7.68 -2.83
CA LEU A 53 -2.72 6.58 -2.14
C LEU A 53 -1.95 5.67 -3.11
N ALA A 54 -2.50 5.39 -4.30
CA ALA A 54 -1.85 4.59 -5.33
C ALA A 54 -0.61 5.28 -5.94
N LEU A 55 -0.64 6.61 -6.05
CA LEU A 55 0.51 7.39 -6.49
C LEU A 55 1.64 7.37 -5.44
N ILE A 56 1.29 7.53 -4.16
CA ILE A 56 2.25 7.48 -3.05
C ILE A 56 2.90 6.09 -2.96
N SER A 57 2.14 5.01 -3.13
CA SER A 57 2.65 3.65 -3.06
C SER A 57 3.37 3.18 -4.33
N GLY A 58 3.39 4.00 -5.38
CA GLY A 58 4.01 3.67 -6.66
C GLY A 58 3.25 2.62 -7.48
N LEU A 59 2.02 2.28 -7.10
CA LEU A 59 1.11 1.44 -7.90
C LEU A 59 0.62 2.15 -9.16
N GLU A 60 0.53 3.48 -9.10
CA GLU A 60 0.20 4.34 -10.22
C GLU A 60 1.28 5.40 -10.41
N ARG A 61 1.47 5.83 -11.67
CA ARG A 61 2.37 6.95 -12.00
C ARG A 61 1.58 8.23 -12.23
N ALA A 62 2.12 9.36 -11.76
CA ALA A 62 1.56 10.67 -12.05
C ALA A 62 1.62 10.98 -13.55
N SER A 63 0.63 11.69 -14.08
CA SER A 63 0.63 12.18 -15.46
C SER A 63 1.46 13.47 -15.60
N ALA A 64 1.52 14.28 -14.54
CA ALA A 64 2.39 15.44 -14.40
C ALA A 64 2.64 15.72 -12.91
N GLY A 65 3.66 16.54 -12.61
CA GLY A 65 4.12 16.80 -11.26
C GLY A 65 5.01 15.68 -10.71
N GLU A 66 5.33 15.77 -9.42
CA GLU A 66 6.27 14.85 -8.77
C GLU A 66 5.72 14.31 -7.46
N VAL A 67 6.03 13.03 -7.19
CA VAL A 67 5.72 12.35 -5.94
C VAL A 67 7.05 11.85 -5.37
N ALA A 68 7.31 12.13 -4.09
CA ALA A 68 8.47 11.64 -3.37
C ALA A 68 8.06 11.03 -2.03
N VAL A 69 8.75 9.95 -1.64
CA VAL A 69 8.60 9.30 -0.34
C VAL A 69 9.99 9.16 0.28
N MET A 70 10.14 9.59 1.52
CA MET A 70 11.41 9.64 2.25
C MET A 70 12.53 10.33 1.44
N GLY A 71 12.18 11.42 0.75
CA GLY A 71 13.10 12.19 -0.09
C GLY A 71 13.50 11.51 -1.41
N GLN A 72 12.94 10.35 -1.75
CA GLN A 72 13.20 9.66 -3.01
C GLN A 72 11.99 9.76 -3.95
N ARG A 73 12.22 10.08 -5.23
CA ARG A 73 11.17 10.14 -6.24
C ARG A 73 10.52 8.77 -6.43
N VAL A 74 9.19 8.74 -6.50
CA VAL A 74 8.42 7.52 -6.73
C VAL A 74 8.37 7.22 -8.23
N GLU A 75 9.16 6.24 -8.67
CA GLU A 75 9.15 5.74 -10.06
C GLU A 75 8.55 4.33 -10.20
N GLY A 76 8.34 3.66 -9.08
CA GLY A 76 7.73 2.35 -8.91
C GLY A 76 7.41 2.14 -7.43
N ILE A 77 7.11 0.91 -7.03
CA ILE A 77 6.77 0.59 -5.63
C ILE A 77 8.01 0.84 -4.74
N PRO A 78 8.01 1.85 -3.84
CA PRO A 78 9.16 2.17 -3.02
C PRO A 78 9.38 1.12 -1.91
N ASP A 79 10.65 0.95 -1.52
CA ASP A 79 10.97 0.21 -0.31
C ASP A 79 10.43 0.92 0.94
N GLY A 80 10.11 0.14 1.98
CA GLY A 80 9.64 0.68 3.25
C GLY A 80 8.16 1.11 3.27
N ILE A 81 7.44 1.03 2.15
CA ILE A 81 5.98 1.27 2.13
C ILE A 81 5.21 -0.03 2.37
N GLY A 82 4.26 0.02 3.31
CA GLY A 82 3.20 -0.97 3.44
C GLY A 82 1.91 -0.46 2.80
N TYR A 83 1.19 -1.32 2.07
CA TYR A 83 -0.09 -0.97 1.47
C TYR A 83 -1.14 -2.00 1.85
N VAL A 84 -2.26 -1.54 2.41
CA VAL A 84 -3.40 -2.38 2.79
C VAL A 84 -4.58 -1.98 1.92
N PHE A 85 -5.15 -2.96 1.21
CA PHE A 85 -6.26 -2.74 0.30
C PHE A 85 -7.59 -2.67 1.06
N GLN A 86 -8.56 -1.96 0.48
CA GLN A 86 -9.92 -1.91 1.05
C GLN A 86 -10.61 -3.28 1.03
N THR A 87 -10.36 -4.07 0.00
CA THR A 87 -10.76 -5.48 -0.09
C THR A 87 -9.58 -6.36 0.29
N ASP A 88 -9.82 -7.41 1.06
CA ASP A 88 -8.78 -8.37 1.48
C ASP A 88 -8.00 -8.89 0.26
N ALA A 89 -6.75 -8.46 0.10
CA ALA A 89 -5.87 -8.86 -0.99
C ALA A 89 -4.94 -10.03 -0.56
N VAL A 90 -5.52 -11.02 0.12
CA VAL A 90 -4.82 -12.23 0.57
C VAL A 90 -4.97 -13.34 -0.46
N PHE A 91 -4.00 -14.26 -0.50
CA PHE A 91 -4.08 -15.47 -1.31
C PHE A 91 -5.01 -16.49 -0.62
N PRO A 92 -6.22 -16.77 -1.17
CA PRO A 92 -7.22 -17.59 -0.48
C PRO A 92 -6.83 -19.08 -0.39
N TRP A 93 -5.93 -19.53 -1.26
CA TRP A 93 -5.40 -20.91 -1.30
C TRP A 93 -4.10 -21.09 -0.49
N LYS A 94 -3.68 -20.08 0.26
CA LYS A 94 -2.47 -20.13 1.12
C LYS A 94 -2.87 -20.03 2.60
N THR A 95 -2.08 -20.62 3.49
CA THR A 95 -2.31 -20.45 4.93
C THR A 95 -1.95 -19.03 5.39
N VAL A 96 -2.29 -18.66 6.63
CA VAL A 96 -1.89 -17.39 7.26
C VAL A 96 -0.37 -17.23 7.20
N LEU A 97 0.37 -18.27 7.60
CA LEU A 97 1.83 -18.25 7.57
C LEU A 97 2.38 -18.00 6.17
N GLU A 98 1.80 -18.64 5.16
CA GLU A 98 2.22 -18.48 3.77
C GLU A 98 1.88 -17.11 3.19
N ASN A 99 0.74 -16.53 3.57
CA ASN A 99 0.35 -15.17 3.19
C ASN A 99 1.33 -14.14 3.77
N VAL A 100 1.61 -14.21 5.08
CA VAL A 100 2.52 -13.26 5.73
C VAL A 100 3.97 -13.45 5.25
N ALA A 101 4.39 -14.71 5.02
CA ALA A 101 5.73 -15.00 4.49
C ALA A 101 5.93 -14.57 3.02
N ALA A 102 4.85 -14.31 2.27
CA ALA A 102 4.94 -13.89 0.87
C ALA A 102 5.72 -12.56 0.72
N GLY A 103 5.47 -11.59 1.60
CA GLY A 103 6.15 -10.29 1.55
C GLY A 103 7.68 -10.37 1.63
N PRO A 104 8.26 -11.00 2.67
CA PRO A 104 9.69 -11.22 2.76
C PRO A 104 10.24 -12.07 1.60
N ARG A 105 9.51 -13.10 1.16
CA ARG A 105 9.94 -13.96 0.03
C ARG A 105 10.04 -13.20 -1.29
N TYR A 106 9.05 -12.36 -1.61
CA TYR A 106 9.08 -11.55 -2.82
C TYR A 106 10.15 -10.45 -2.78
N ARG A 107 10.64 -10.11 -1.58
CA ARG A 107 11.84 -9.27 -1.38
C ARG A 107 13.15 -10.07 -1.31
N GLY A 108 13.14 -11.35 -1.70
CA GLY A 108 14.33 -12.19 -1.82
C GLY A 108 14.79 -12.88 -0.54
N ALA A 109 14.03 -12.82 0.56
CA ALA A 109 14.41 -13.53 1.78
C ALA A 109 14.35 -15.06 1.59
N PRO A 110 15.34 -15.83 2.11
CA PRO A 110 15.29 -17.29 2.12
C PRO A 110 14.01 -17.83 2.76
N GLY A 111 13.56 -18.99 2.31
CA GLY A 111 12.27 -19.56 2.74
C GLY A 111 12.17 -19.83 4.25
N GLY A 112 13.28 -20.18 4.90
CA GLY A 112 13.34 -20.33 6.37
C GLY A 112 13.16 -19.01 7.09
N ASP A 113 13.97 -18.01 6.73
CA ASP A 113 13.96 -16.66 7.32
C ASP A 113 12.61 -15.96 7.13
N ALA A 114 12.01 -16.10 5.94
CA ALA A 114 10.70 -15.53 5.66
C ALA A 114 9.60 -16.10 6.57
N ARG A 115 9.62 -17.42 6.83
CA ARG A 115 8.64 -18.07 7.72
C ARG A 115 8.89 -17.70 9.18
N ALA A 116 10.14 -17.59 9.61
CA ALA A 116 10.47 -17.17 10.97
C ALA A 116 9.95 -15.75 11.25
N ARG A 117 10.25 -14.79 10.35
CA ARG A 117 9.73 -13.42 10.42
C ARG A 117 8.20 -13.37 10.38
N ALA A 118 7.58 -14.21 9.56
CA ALA A 118 6.13 -14.28 9.47
C ALA A 118 5.49 -14.75 10.78
N ARG A 119 6.02 -15.79 11.44
CA ARG A 119 5.53 -16.26 12.75
C ARG A 119 5.61 -15.19 13.83
N GLU A 120 6.70 -14.43 13.82
CA GLU A 120 6.88 -13.31 14.76
C GLU A 120 5.78 -12.25 14.57
N TRP A 121 5.52 -11.82 13.33
CA TRP A 121 4.46 -10.87 13.03
C TRP A 121 3.06 -11.41 13.33
N ILE A 122 2.79 -12.68 13.01
CA ILE A 122 1.52 -13.35 13.33
C ILE A 122 1.25 -13.33 14.84
N THR A 123 2.28 -13.59 15.64
CA THR A 123 2.17 -13.53 17.11
C THR A 123 1.93 -12.11 17.59
N ARG A 124 2.66 -11.12 17.05
CA ARG A 124 2.51 -9.69 17.40
C ARG A 124 1.10 -9.15 17.13
N VAL A 125 0.43 -9.62 16.08
CA VAL A 125 -0.95 -9.22 15.75
C VAL A 125 -2.02 -10.07 16.46
N GLY A 126 -1.63 -10.96 17.38
CA GLY A 126 -2.56 -11.76 18.19
C GLY A 126 -3.15 -12.98 17.48
N LEU A 127 -2.51 -13.47 16.41
CA LEU A 127 -2.96 -14.63 15.63
C LEU A 127 -2.13 -15.90 15.89
N ALA A 128 -1.42 -15.96 17.01
CA ALA A 128 -0.69 -17.17 17.41
C ALA A 128 -1.65 -18.38 17.48
N GLY A 129 -1.25 -19.52 16.89
CA GLY A 129 -2.08 -20.73 16.78
C GLY A 129 -2.97 -20.78 15.52
N PHE A 130 -2.99 -19.73 14.69
CA PHE A 130 -3.73 -19.69 13.43
C PHE A 130 -2.84 -19.81 12.18
N GLU A 131 -1.54 -20.09 12.35
CA GLU A 131 -0.53 -20.10 11.28
C GLU A 131 -0.92 -21.00 10.10
N ASP A 132 -1.51 -22.15 10.38
CA ASP A 132 -1.86 -23.17 9.39
C ASP A 132 -3.31 -23.06 8.89
N ARG A 133 -4.05 -22.05 9.33
CA ARG A 133 -5.42 -21.79 8.88
C ARG A 133 -5.43 -21.09 7.53
N TYR A 134 -6.46 -21.35 6.74
CA TYR A 134 -6.74 -20.64 5.50
C TYR A 134 -7.63 -19.40 5.77
N PRO A 135 -7.59 -18.36 4.91
CA PRO A 135 -8.35 -17.12 5.12
C PRO A 135 -9.86 -17.31 5.35
N HIS A 136 -10.48 -18.31 4.71
CA HIS A 136 -11.89 -18.64 4.89
C HIS A 136 -12.24 -19.23 6.26
N GLN A 137 -11.23 -19.69 7.01
CA GLN A 137 -11.37 -20.22 8.38
C GLN A 137 -11.19 -19.13 9.45
N LEU A 138 -10.91 -17.90 9.05
CA LEU A 138 -10.72 -16.76 9.94
C LEU A 138 -12.00 -15.92 10.02
N SER A 139 -12.19 -15.22 11.15
CA SER A 139 -13.21 -14.17 11.22
C SER A 139 -12.81 -12.98 10.33
N GLY A 140 -13.75 -12.10 10.00
CA GLY A 140 -13.46 -10.91 9.19
C GLY A 140 -12.45 -9.97 9.86
N GLY A 141 -12.48 -9.85 11.20
CA GLY A 141 -11.51 -9.04 11.94
C GLY A 141 -10.11 -9.65 11.95
N MET A 142 -10.00 -10.98 11.92
CA MET A 142 -8.72 -11.69 11.87
C MET A 142 -8.08 -11.68 10.48
N ARG A 143 -8.85 -11.44 9.41
CA ARG A 143 -8.31 -11.31 8.05
C ARG A 143 -7.71 -9.95 7.75
N LYS A 144 -8.18 -8.91 8.43
CA LYS A 144 -7.69 -7.53 8.29
C LYS A 144 -6.39 -7.34 9.05
#